data_AF-A0A1M5SV69-F1
#
_entry.id   AF-A0A1M5SV69-F1
#
_cell.length_a   1.000
_cell.length_b   1.000
_cell.length_c   1.000
_cell.angle_alpha   90.00
_cell.angle_beta   90.00
_cell.angle_gamma   90.00
#
_symmetry.space_group_name_H-M   'P 1'
#
loop_
_entity.id
_entity.type
_entity.pdbx_description
1 polymer ?
#
loop_
_entity_poly.entity_id
_entity_poly.type
_entity_poly.pdbx_seq_one_letter_code
_entity_poly.pdbx_strand_id
1 'polypeptide(L)'
;MMEYEYFGIEIPCPSAIIYTGNNFHITYKIKYPVNATDKAKTLAKRIQKEISNKLSDFNADKSVNLTTSTRFIYTRNFKTMNTVSVKIYEDKLYKLRDLQKCMPDLPSWYDKWKEQKKKNKKKVYNFFNLYNLLITRLGDLEKLQELRDFNCHGYRELMCFLYRNFAMQSLFNRR
;
A
#
# COMPACT_ATOMS: atom_id res chain seq x y z
N MET A 1 -26.57 11.49 22.84
CA MET A 1 -25.29 11.65 23.57
C MET A 1 -24.14 11.64 22.56
N MET A 2 -23.72 10.48 22.02
CA MET A 2 -22.64 10.39 21.02
C MET A 2 -22.73 11.37 19.85
N GLU A 3 -23.90 11.50 19.20
CA GLU A 3 -24.03 12.34 18.02
C GLU A 3 -23.71 13.82 18.28
N TYR A 4 -24.12 14.34 19.45
CA TYR A 4 -23.94 15.75 19.81
C TYR A 4 -22.55 16.05 20.37
N GLU A 5 -21.90 15.06 20.97
CA GLU A 5 -20.61 15.21 21.64
C GLU A 5 -19.43 14.95 20.70
N TYR A 6 -19.58 14.02 19.76
CA TYR A 6 -18.46 13.55 18.93
C TYR A 6 -18.55 14.02 17.48
N PHE A 7 -19.74 14.05 16.87
CA PHE A 7 -19.85 14.27 15.43
C PHE A 7 -19.69 15.75 15.07
N GLY A 8 -18.70 16.04 14.21
CA GLY A 8 -18.35 17.40 13.82
C GLY A 8 -17.47 18.14 14.85
N ILE A 9 -17.24 17.53 16.02
CA ILE A 9 -16.40 18.08 17.09
C ILE A 9 -15.09 17.27 17.14
N GLU A 10 -15.16 16.03 17.64
CA GLU A 10 -13.99 15.16 17.76
C GLU A 10 -13.70 14.36 16.50
N ILE A 11 -14.74 13.86 15.86
CA ILE A 11 -14.65 13.08 14.62
C ILE A 11 -15.46 13.76 13.52
N PRO A 12 -15.10 13.55 12.24
CA PRO A 12 -15.90 14.07 11.15
C PRO A 12 -17.33 13.54 11.25
N CYS A 13 -18.30 14.39 10.91
CA CYS A 13 -19.70 13.97 10.85
C CYS A 13 -19.84 12.78 9.88
N PRO A 14 -20.48 11.67 10.26
CA PRO A 14 -20.62 10.54 9.38
C PRO A 14 -21.55 10.84 8.20
N SER A 15 -21.40 10.09 7.11
CA SER A 15 -22.34 10.14 5.99
C SER A 15 -23.59 9.30 6.26
N ALA A 16 -23.42 8.19 6.98
CA ALA A 16 -24.53 7.37 7.41
C ALA A 16 -24.15 6.54 8.65
N ILE A 17 -25.17 6.17 9.43
CA ILE A 17 -25.07 5.19 10.50
C ILE A 17 -26.01 4.05 10.16
N ILE A 18 -25.46 2.83 10.10
CA ILE A 18 -26.23 1.61 9.81
C ILE A 18 -26.41 0.87 11.13
N TYR A 19 -27.65 0.73 11.59
CA TYR A 19 -28.00 0.00 12.80
C TYR A 19 -28.31 -1.45 12.44
N THR A 20 -27.63 -2.39 13.09
CA THR A 20 -27.72 -3.83 12.78
C THR A 20 -28.39 -4.65 13.90
N GLY A 21 -29.10 -3.97 14.80
CA GLY A 21 -29.58 -4.50 16.07
C GLY A 21 -28.66 -4.04 17.19
N ASN A 22 -27.83 -4.94 17.72
CA ASN A 22 -26.98 -4.64 18.89
C ASN A 22 -25.76 -3.77 18.57
N ASN A 23 -25.36 -3.73 17.29
CA ASN A 23 -24.20 -2.97 16.83
C ASN A 23 -24.63 -1.96 15.78
N PHE A 24 -23.80 -0.93 15.57
CA PHE A 24 -23.97 0.02 14.49
C PHE A 24 -22.65 0.24 13.74
N HIS A 25 -22.75 0.66 12.48
CA HIS A 25 -21.60 1.01 11.64
C HIS A 25 -21.66 2.48 11.29
N ILE A 26 -20.61 3.21 11.63
CA ILE A 26 -20.39 4.59 11.19
C ILE A 26 -19.71 4.54 9.82
N THR A 27 -20.34 5.16 8.82
CA THR A 27 -19.90 5.10 7.43
C THR A 27 -19.59 6.49 6.89
N TYR A 28 -18.46 6.61 6.19
CA TYR A 28 -18.03 7.82 5.49
C TYR A 28 -18.00 7.57 3.97
N LYS A 29 -18.76 8.37 3.22
CA LYS A 29 -18.83 8.28 1.76
C LYS A 29 -17.73 9.14 1.15
N ILE A 30 -16.88 8.51 0.33
CA ILE A 30 -15.82 9.22 -0.38
C ILE A 30 -16.38 9.82 -1.68
N LYS A 31 -16.15 11.12 -1.90
CA LYS A 31 -16.71 11.91 -3.01
C LYS A 31 -16.26 11.42 -4.38
N TYR A 32 -14.98 11.08 -4.51
CA TYR A 32 -14.36 10.64 -5.76
C TYR A 32 -13.66 9.30 -5.55
N PRO A 33 -13.62 8.42 -6.57
CA PRO A 33 -12.85 7.19 -6.48
C PRO A 33 -11.40 7.48 -6.08
N VAL A 34 -10.87 6.71 -5.13
CA VAL A 34 -9.47 6.79 -4.70
C VAL A 34 -8.74 5.58 -5.24
N ASN A 35 -7.65 5.80 -5.96
CA ASN A 35 -6.81 4.71 -6.46
C ASN A 35 -6.36 3.82 -5.29
N ALA A 36 -6.54 2.51 -5.43
CA ALA A 36 -6.27 1.49 -4.41
C ALA A 36 -4.76 1.22 -4.16
N THR A 37 -3.95 2.28 -4.18
CA THR A 37 -2.52 2.27 -3.88
C THR A 37 -2.29 1.94 -2.40
N ASP A 38 -1.13 1.36 -2.07
CA ASP A 38 -0.76 1.05 -0.68
C ASP A 38 -0.76 2.27 0.23
N LYS A 39 -0.41 3.44 -0.32
CA LYS A 39 -0.45 4.71 0.41
C LYS A 39 -1.88 5.10 0.80
N ALA A 40 -2.83 5.00 -0.13
CA ALA A 40 -4.23 5.31 0.12
C ALA A 40 -4.85 4.33 1.12
N LYS A 41 -4.60 3.03 0.95
CA LYS A 41 -5.03 1.99 1.91
C LYS A 41 -4.47 2.24 3.31
N THR A 42 -3.17 2.58 3.40
CA THR A 42 -2.51 2.90 4.68
C THR A 42 -3.13 4.13 5.34
N LEU A 43 -3.38 5.20 4.57
CA LEU A 43 -4.01 6.40 5.09
C LEU A 43 -5.42 6.11 5.62
N ALA A 44 -6.24 5.40 4.85
CA ALA A 44 -7.59 5.04 5.26
C ALA A 44 -7.61 4.17 6.53
N LYS A 45 -6.71 3.17 6.64
CA LYS A 45 -6.57 2.36 7.86
C LYS A 45 -6.20 3.21 9.09
N ARG A 46 -5.33 4.20 8.92
CA ARG A 46 -4.94 5.11 10.01
C ARG A 46 -6.10 6.01 10.43
N ILE A 47 -6.82 6.60 9.48
CA ILE A 47 -8.01 7.40 9.75
C ILE A 47 -9.03 6.58 10.54
N GLN A 48 -9.31 5.36 10.10
CA GLN A 48 -10.23 4.45 10.79
C GLN A 48 -9.77 4.15 12.22
N LYS A 49 -8.48 3.87 12.42
CA LYS A 49 -7.92 3.61 13.75
C LYS A 49 -8.06 4.83 14.67
N GLU A 50 -7.80 6.04 14.16
CA GLU A 50 -7.97 7.27 14.94
C GLU A 50 -9.44 7.51 15.32
N ILE A 51 -10.37 7.32 14.40
CA ILE A 51 -11.81 7.43 14.68
C ILE A 51 -12.23 6.38 15.73
N SER A 52 -11.76 5.14 15.61
CA SER A 52 -12.04 4.07 16.59
C SER A 52 -11.42 4.35 17.95
N ASN A 53 -10.24 4.98 18.01
CA ASN A 53 -9.63 5.40 19.27
C ASN A 53 -10.44 6.50 19.95
N LYS A 54 -10.92 7.50 19.20
CA LYS A 54 -11.79 8.56 19.73
C LYS A 54 -13.13 8.02 20.23
N LEU A 55 -13.62 6.95 19.61
CA LEU A 55 -14.85 6.26 20.03
C LEU A 55 -14.59 5.08 20.98
N SER A 56 -13.47 5.07 21.71
CA SER A 56 -13.14 3.99 22.64
C SER A 56 -14.20 3.77 23.71
N ASP A 57 -14.83 4.86 24.16
CA ASP A 57 -15.85 4.85 25.21
C ASP A 57 -17.12 4.09 24.79
N PHE A 58 -17.31 3.92 23.48
CA PHE A 58 -18.40 3.15 22.88
C PHE A 58 -17.97 1.74 22.44
N ASN A 59 -16.82 1.24 22.92
CA ASN A 59 -16.24 -0.05 22.53
C ASN A 59 -16.09 -0.21 21.02
N ALA A 60 -15.70 0.86 20.32
CA ALA A 60 -15.48 0.82 18.89
C ALA A 60 -14.38 -0.18 18.50
N ASP A 61 -14.67 -1.04 17.55
CA ASP A 61 -13.76 -2.10 17.13
C ASP A 61 -12.60 -1.55 16.27
N LYS A 62 -11.39 -1.70 16.81
CA LYS A 62 -10.13 -1.25 16.20
C LYS A 62 -9.65 -2.17 15.07
N SER A 63 -10.22 -3.37 14.95
CA SER A 63 -9.77 -4.44 14.06
C SER A 63 -10.53 -4.54 12.74
N VAL A 64 -11.54 -3.70 12.54
CA VAL A 64 -12.38 -3.73 11.33
C VAL A 64 -11.51 -3.54 10.08
N ASN A 65 -11.66 -4.40 9.09
CA ASN A 65 -10.95 -4.26 7.82
C ASN A 65 -11.62 -3.21 6.93
N LEU A 66 -10.82 -2.51 6.11
CA LEU A 66 -11.33 -1.51 5.16
C LEU A 66 -12.32 -2.06 4.14
N THR A 67 -12.25 -3.36 3.88
CA THR A 67 -13.09 -4.11 2.93
C THR A 67 -14.19 -4.93 3.60
N THR A 68 -14.46 -4.69 4.88
CA THR A 68 -15.52 -5.42 5.61
C THR A 68 -16.88 -5.13 4.98
N SER A 69 -17.64 -6.18 4.68
CA SER A 69 -19.02 -6.06 4.22
C SER A 69 -19.92 -5.55 5.36
N THR A 70 -20.63 -4.45 5.12
CA THR A 70 -21.75 -4.04 5.96
C THR A 70 -23.02 -4.80 5.59
N ARG A 71 -23.97 -4.90 6.54
CA ARG A 71 -25.26 -5.51 6.25
C ARG A 71 -26.10 -4.64 5.33
N PHE A 72 -26.83 -5.28 4.44
CA PHE A 72 -27.73 -4.61 3.52
C PHE A 72 -28.93 -4.01 4.27
N ILE A 73 -29.34 -2.81 3.89
CA ILE A 73 -30.44 -2.09 4.55
C ILE A 73 -31.74 -2.87 4.35
N TYR A 74 -32.66 -2.81 5.32
CA TYR A 74 -33.95 -3.52 5.32
C TYR A 74 -33.87 -5.04 5.36
N THR A 75 -32.67 -5.62 5.51
CA THR A 75 -32.52 -7.06 5.78
C THR A 75 -32.72 -7.37 7.26
N ARG A 76 -33.07 -8.63 7.57
CA ARG A 76 -33.26 -9.08 8.95
C ARG A 76 -32.00 -9.74 9.48
N ASN A 77 -31.54 -9.33 10.66
CA ASN A 77 -30.47 -10.03 11.37
C ASN A 77 -31.01 -11.35 11.92
N PHE A 78 -30.54 -12.49 11.41
CA PHE A 78 -31.00 -13.80 11.89
C PHE A 78 -30.76 -14.02 13.40
N LYS A 79 -29.67 -13.45 13.95
CA LYS A 79 -29.32 -13.64 15.37
C LYS A 79 -30.19 -12.84 16.34
N THR A 80 -30.58 -11.62 15.96
CA THR A 80 -31.33 -10.71 16.85
C THR A 80 -32.77 -10.49 16.38
N MET A 81 -33.14 -11.03 15.21
CA MET A 81 -34.41 -10.81 14.52
C MET A 81 -34.76 -9.35 14.19
N ASN A 82 -33.85 -8.42 14.44
CA ASN A 82 -34.02 -6.99 14.18
C ASN A 82 -33.79 -6.66 12.70
N THR A 83 -34.55 -5.70 12.19
CA THR A 83 -34.38 -5.14 10.85
C THR A 83 -33.22 -4.15 10.85
N VAL A 84 -32.36 -4.22 9.83
CA VAL A 84 -31.28 -3.27 9.61
C VAL A 84 -31.87 -1.94 9.16
N SER A 85 -31.66 -0.88 9.94
CA SER A 85 -32.08 0.49 9.62
C SER A 85 -30.88 1.39 9.37
N VAL A 86 -31.10 2.53 8.70
CA VAL A 86 -30.04 3.48 8.38
C VAL A 86 -30.50 4.90 8.73
N LYS A 87 -29.58 5.68 9.29
CA LYS A 87 -29.70 7.13 9.42
C LYS A 87 -28.71 7.78 8.47
N ILE A 88 -29.21 8.49 7.48
CA ILE A 88 -28.40 9.16 6.46
C ILE A 88 -28.23 10.63 6.86
N TYR A 89 -27.00 11.12 6.78
CA TYR A 89 -26.69 12.54 6.92
C TYR A 89 -26.40 13.06 5.50
N GLU A 90 -27.44 13.61 4.88
CA GLU A 90 -27.38 14.12 3.50
C GLU A 90 -26.23 15.14 3.33
N ASP A 91 -25.66 15.21 2.11
CA ASP A 91 -24.54 16.07 1.70
C ASP A 91 -23.14 15.83 2.30
N LYS A 92 -22.95 14.83 3.18
CA LYS A 92 -21.61 14.53 3.73
C LYS A 92 -20.79 13.64 2.78
N LEU A 93 -20.15 14.27 1.79
CA LEU A 93 -19.17 13.64 0.89
C LEU A 93 -17.75 14.11 1.21
N TYR A 94 -16.83 13.18 1.40
CA TYR A 94 -15.47 13.49 1.84
C TYR A 94 -14.42 13.21 0.77
N LYS A 95 -13.39 14.04 0.66
CA LYS A 95 -12.10 13.57 0.13
C LYS A 95 -11.38 12.85 1.27
N LEU A 96 -10.57 11.85 0.95
CA LEU A 96 -9.78 11.13 1.96
C LEU A 96 -8.86 12.08 2.77
N ARG A 97 -8.41 13.17 2.14
CA ARG A 97 -7.65 14.24 2.78
C ARG A 97 -8.45 15.04 3.81
N ASP A 98 -9.77 15.18 3.62
CA ASP A 98 -10.61 15.90 4.57
C ASP A 98 -10.77 15.08 5.85
N LEU A 99 -10.98 13.77 5.71
CA LEU A 99 -11.01 12.85 6.84
C LEU A 99 -9.66 12.76 7.56
N GLN A 100 -8.53 12.90 6.85
CA GLN A 100 -7.21 12.92 7.47
C GLN A 100 -7.06 14.01 8.54
N LYS A 101 -7.83 15.11 8.47
CA LYS A 101 -7.76 16.20 9.45
C LYS A 101 -8.17 15.78 10.87
N CYS A 102 -8.85 14.64 11.03
CA CYS A 102 -9.18 14.14 12.36
C CYS A 102 -8.00 13.47 13.07
N MET A 103 -6.89 13.24 12.36
CA MET A 103 -5.67 12.65 12.90
C MET A 103 -4.81 13.72 13.59
N PRO A 104 -4.02 13.36 14.61
CA PRO A 104 -3.08 14.29 15.22
C PRO A 104 -2.03 14.74 14.21
N ASP A 105 -1.49 15.93 14.44
CA ASP A 105 -0.37 16.45 13.66
C ASP A 105 0.83 15.51 13.74
N LEU A 106 1.63 15.53 12.67
CA LEU A 106 2.86 14.73 12.64
C LEU A 106 3.80 15.22 13.75
N PRO A 107 4.47 14.32 14.47
CA PRO A 107 5.44 14.71 15.47
C PRO A 107 6.54 15.61 14.90
N SER A 108 7.04 16.56 15.68
CA SER A 108 8.08 17.51 15.25
C SER A 108 9.36 16.84 14.73
N TRP A 109 9.68 15.63 15.21
CA TRP A 109 10.82 14.86 14.74
C TRP A 109 10.63 14.29 13.31
N TYR A 110 9.39 14.21 12.81
CA TYR A 110 9.08 13.57 11.53
C TYR A 110 9.68 14.31 10.35
N ASP A 111 9.69 15.65 10.38
CA ASP A 111 10.28 16.45 9.30
C ASP A 111 11.80 16.26 9.25
N LYS A 112 12.46 16.25 10.42
CA LYS A 112 13.89 15.94 10.55
C LYS A 112 14.21 14.53 10.01
N TRP A 113 13.39 13.54 10.36
CA TRP A 113 13.54 12.18 9.82
C TRP A 113 13.37 12.12 8.30
N LYS A 114 12.38 12.83 7.76
CA LYS A 114 12.10 12.87 6.32
C LYS A 114 13.23 13.53 5.54
N GLU A 115 13.83 14.60 6.08
CA GLU A 115 15.02 15.23 5.52
C GLU A 115 16.24 14.31 5.57
N GLN A 116 16.50 13.67 6.71
CA GLN A 116 17.56 12.67 6.83
C GLN A 116 17.37 11.53 5.82
N LYS A 117 16.14 11.04 5.63
CA LYS A 117 15.84 9.99 4.65
C LYS A 117 16.04 10.46 3.21
N LYS A 118 15.74 11.73 2.89
CA LYS A 118 16.06 12.31 1.57
C LYS A 118 17.56 12.35 1.33
N LYS A 119 18.35 12.77 2.33
CA LYS A 119 19.83 12.79 2.27
C LYS A 119 20.40 11.38 2.16
N ASN A 120 19.79 10.42 2.85
CA ASN A 120 20.15 8.99 2.84
C ASN A 120 19.52 8.20 1.68
N LYS A 121 18.99 8.86 0.64
CA LYS A 121 18.72 8.17 -0.62
C LYS A 121 20.07 7.72 -1.19
N LYS A 122 20.53 6.54 -0.76
CA LYS A 122 21.66 5.85 -1.38
C LYS A 122 21.41 5.89 -2.88
N LYS A 123 22.36 6.39 -3.66
CA LYS A 123 22.37 6.16 -5.11
C LYS A 123 22.21 4.66 -5.26
N VAL A 124 21.07 4.24 -5.81
CA VAL A 124 20.92 2.87 -6.27
C VAL A 124 21.85 2.80 -7.47
N TYR A 125 23.09 2.41 -7.24
CA TYR A 125 23.97 2.01 -8.32
C TYR A 125 23.31 0.76 -8.90
N ASN A 126 22.85 0.87 -10.14
CA ASN A 126 22.36 -0.28 -10.86
C ASN A 126 23.57 -1.17 -11.10
N PHE A 127 23.83 -2.14 -10.22
CA PHE A 127 24.96 -3.07 -10.34
C PHE A 127 24.94 -3.82 -11.68
N PHE A 128 23.75 -3.94 -12.27
CA PHE A 128 23.50 -4.62 -13.54
C PHE A 128 23.26 -3.62 -14.67
N ASN A 129 24.20 -2.69 -14.92
CA ASN A 129 24.26 -2.13 -16.28
C ASN A 129 24.55 -3.30 -17.25
N LEU A 130 23.91 -3.30 -18.42
CA LEU A 130 24.02 -4.34 -19.43
C LEU A 130 25.49 -4.64 -19.76
N TYR A 131 26.35 -3.61 -19.81
CA TYR A 131 27.79 -3.76 -19.97
C TYR A 131 28.42 -4.70 -18.92
N ASN A 132 28.20 -4.45 -17.62
CA ASN A 132 28.77 -5.27 -16.54
C ASN A 132 28.27 -6.70 -16.61
N LEU A 133 26.97 -6.90 -16.90
CA LEU A 133 26.38 -8.23 -17.06
C LEU A 133 27.05 -9.02 -18.19
N LEU A 134 27.29 -8.37 -19.33
CA LEU A 134 27.93 -8.99 -20.49
C LEU A 134 29.39 -9.35 -20.21
N ILE A 135 30.14 -8.48 -19.52
CA ILE A 135 31.52 -8.77 -19.11
C ILE A 135 31.58 -9.95 -18.14
N THR A 136 30.69 -10.03 -17.15
CA THR A 136 30.62 -11.18 -16.23
C THR A 136 30.34 -12.48 -16.98
N ARG A 137 29.41 -12.48 -17.93
CA ARG A 137 29.10 -13.68 -18.75
C ARG A 137 30.26 -14.13 -19.61
N LEU A 138 31.10 -13.22 -20.10
CA LEU A 138 32.33 -13.58 -20.82
C LEU A 138 33.29 -14.33 -19.90
N GLY A 139 33.51 -13.82 -18.68
CA GLY A 139 34.32 -14.49 -17.66
C GLY A 139 33.75 -15.85 -17.24
N ASP A 140 32.43 -15.99 -17.14
CA ASP A 140 31.79 -17.28 -16.85
C ASP A 140 32.06 -18.31 -17.95
N LEU A 141 32.02 -17.90 -19.22
CA LEU A 141 32.33 -18.77 -20.37
C LEU A 141 33.80 -19.21 -20.37
N GLU A 142 34.73 -18.28 -20.11
CA GLU A 142 36.16 -18.59 -19.94
C GLU A 142 36.35 -19.59 -18.80
N LYS A 143 35.69 -19.37 -17.66
CA LYS A 143 35.81 -20.25 -16.52
C LYS A 143 35.26 -21.66 -16.78
N LEU A 144 34.16 -21.76 -17.53
CA LEU A 144 33.60 -23.04 -17.94
C LEU A 144 34.52 -23.80 -18.89
N GLN A 145 35.25 -23.11 -19.76
CA GLN A 145 36.24 -23.73 -20.64
C GLN A 145 37.45 -24.22 -19.83
N GLU A 146 37.95 -23.41 -18.90
CA GLU A 146 39.04 -23.80 -17.98
C GLU A 146 38.67 -25.05 -17.17
N LEU A 147 37.48 -25.10 -16.58
CA LEU A 147 37.00 -26.23 -15.77
C LEU A 147 36.83 -27.54 -16.57
N ARG A 148 36.87 -27.45 -17.90
CA ARG A 148 36.76 -28.60 -18.82
C ARG A 148 38.10 -28.93 -19.49
N ASP A 149 39.21 -28.37 -19.01
CA ASP A 149 40.53 -28.46 -19.65
C ASP A 149 40.46 -28.10 -21.14
N PHE A 150 39.62 -27.11 -21.48
CA PHE A 150 39.32 -26.67 -22.85
C PHE A 150 38.71 -27.75 -23.78
N ASN A 151 38.37 -28.92 -23.25
CA ASN A 151 37.68 -29.99 -23.99
C ASN A 151 36.16 -29.75 -24.00
N CYS A 152 35.72 -28.94 -24.96
CA CYS A 152 34.32 -28.53 -25.13
C CYS A 152 33.59 -29.23 -26.29
N HIS A 153 33.88 -30.50 -26.60
CA HIS A 153 33.20 -31.22 -27.67
C HIS A 153 31.67 -31.20 -27.52
N GLY A 154 30.97 -30.92 -28.63
CA GLY A 154 29.51 -30.77 -28.68
C GLY A 154 28.97 -29.39 -28.25
N TYR A 155 29.77 -28.57 -27.57
CA TYR A 155 29.34 -27.25 -27.08
C TYR A 155 30.26 -26.10 -27.54
N ARG A 156 31.40 -26.40 -28.14
CA ARG A 156 32.43 -25.43 -28.54
C ARG A 156 31.86 -24.33 -29.43
N GLU A 157 31.12 -24.72 -30.47
CA GLU A 157 30.54 -23.79 -31.44
C GLU A 157 29.55 -22.83 -30.77
N LEU A 158 28.73 -23.36 -29.85
CA LEU A 158 27.79 -22.57 -29.06
C LEU A 158 28.49 -21.61 -28.11
N MET A 159 29.51 -22.08 -27.39
CA MET A 159 30.29 -21.25 -26.47
C MET A 159 31.01 -20.12 -27.21
N CYS A 160 31.62 -20.40 -28.36
CA CYS A 160 32.24 -19.38 -29.21
C CYS A 160 31.22 -18.37 -29.75
N PHE A 161 30.04 -18.83 -30.17
CA PHE A 161 28.96 -17.95 -30.62
C PHE A 161 28.49 -17.01 -29.51
N LEU A 162 28.22 -17.55 -28.31
CA LEU A 162 27.82 -16.76 -27.14
C LEU A 162 28.91 -15.77 -26.73
N TYR A 163 30.16 -16.20 -26.72
CA TYR A 163 31.30 -15.35 -26.40
C TYR A 163 31.42 -14.18 -27.38
N ARG A 164 31.39 -14.45 -28.69
CA ARG A 164 31.39 -13.40 -29.73
C ARG A 164 30.20 -12.45 -29.57
N ASN A 165 29.01 -12.99 -29.34
CA ASN A 165 27.79 -12.19 -29.20
C ASN A 165 27.85 -11.25 -28.00
N PHE A 166 28.25 -11.74 -26.83
CA PHE A 166 28.39 -10.90 -25.63
C PHE A 166 29.50 -9.87 -25.76
N ALA A 167 30.63 -10.22 -26.40
CA ALA A 167 31.71 -9.28 -26.67
C ALA A 167 31.29 -8.16 -27.64
N MET A 168 30.55 -8.49 -28.70
CA MET A 168 30.03 -7.49 -29.63
C MET A 168 29.04 -6.55 -28.93
N GLN A 169 28.11 -7.10 -28.15
CA GLN A 169 27.15 -6.29 -27.41
C GLN A 169 27.82 -5.42 -26.33
N SER A 170 28.86 -5.91 -25.67
CA SER A 170 29.57 -5.12 -24.64
C SER A 170 30.29 -3.92 -25.24
N LEU A 171 30.86 -4.06 -26.45
CA LEU A 171 31.46 -2.94 -27.19
C LEU A 171 30.46 -1.83 -27.49
N PHE A 172 29.24 -2.16 -27.91
CA PHE A 172 28.20 -1.16 -28.18
C PHE A 172 27.66 -0.49 -26.91
N ASN A 173 27.70 -1.19 -25.78
CA ASN A 173 27.17 -0.71 -24.50
C ASN A 173 28.25 -0.12 -23.58
N ARG A 174 29.47 0.09 -24.09
CA ARG A 174 30.57 0.75 -23.39
C ARG A 174 30.34 2.27 -23.39
N ARG A 175 29.45 2.74 -22.53
CA ARG A 175 29.19 4.16 -22.25
C ARG A 175 29.29 4.43 -20.77
#